data_AF-A0A1U7LM42-F1
#
_entry.id   AF-A0A1U7LM42-F1
#
_cell.length_a   1.000
_cell.length_b   1.000
_cell.length_c   1.000
_cell.angle_alpha   90.00
_cell.angle_beta   90.00
_cell.angle_gamma   90.00
#
_symmetry.space_group_name_H-M   'P 1'
#
loop_
_entity.id
_entity.type
_entity.pdbx_description
1 polymer ?
#
loop_
_entity_poly.entity_id
_entity_poly.type
_entity_poly.pdbx_seq_one_letter_code
_entity_poly.pdbx_strand_id
1 'polypeptide(L)'
;MGQAFFLVWPIPNTDWETICKFQLDITLTEISHAIVCAPKLKIKIKKIQLVQPDQIRIYVDKDKDDEEVAVFPGIKINLQGYSQIARAVINDEKGKKQLLIEGYGLRYVMNTKGVVGEKRYTNHVMEMKDVLRIEAARNSIINEINTTMTSHGMNIDPRHMMLLGDVMTYKGEILGITRFGVAKMRDSVLMLESFEK
;
A
#
# COMPACT_ATOMS: atom_id res chain seq x y z
N MET A 1 1.76 18.61 -42.63
CA MET A 1 1.66 19.72 -41.66
C MET A 1 0.85 19.24 -40.46
N GLY A 2 1.51 18.63 -39.48
CA GLY A 2 0.83 18.08 -38.30
C GLY A 2 0.44 19.21 -37.36
N GLN A 3 -0.85 19.49 -37.25
CA GLN A 3 -1.38 20.37 -36.23
C GLN A 3 -1.15 19.71 -34.86
N ALA A 4 -0.13 20.17 -34.14
CA ALA A 4 0.04 19.89 -32.72
C ALA A 4 -1.17 20.48 -31.98
N PHE A 5 -2.04 19.63 -31.44
CA PHE A 5 -2.97 20.12 -30.43
C PHE A 5 -2.14 20.49 -29.22
N PHE A 6 -2.06 21.79 -28.96
CA PHE A 6 -1.65 22.31 -27.67
C PHE A 6 -2.75 21.95 -26.67
N LEU A 7 -2.72 20.72 -26.16
CA LEU A 7 -3.19 20.52 -24.79
C LEU A 7 -2.11 21.16 -23.90
N VAL A 8 -2.09 22.50 -23.90
CA VAL A 8 -1.75 23.22 -22.69
C VAL A 8 -2.88 22.83 -21.75
N TRP A 9 -2.70 21.69 -21.08
CA TRP A 9 -3.36 21.55 -19.80
C TRP A 9 -2.92 22.80 -19.05
N PRO A 10 -3.82 23.72 -18.66
CA PRO A 10 -3.48 24.55 -17.55
C PRO A 10 -3.34 23.54 -16.42
N ILE A 11 -2.13 23.01 -16.22
CA ILE A 11 -1.70 22.73 -14.87
C ILE A 11 -1.76 24.16 -14.35
N PRO A 12 -2.81 24.57 -13.61
CA PRO A 12 -2.76 25.90 -13.01
C PRO A 12 -1.42 25.89 -12.28
N ASN A 13 -0.55 26.83 -12.65
CA ASN A 13 0.87 26.93 -12.28
C ASN A 13 1.21 26.00 -11.12
N THR A 14 2.12 25.04 -11.30
CA THR A 14 2.46 24.07 -10.25
C THR A 14 2.53 24.81 -8.92
N ASP A 15 1.52 24.59 -8.06
CA ASP A 15 1.26 25.50 -6.95
C ASP A 15 2.33 25.27 -5.88
N TRP A 16 3.44 25.97 -6.07
CA TRP A 16 4.64 25.80 -5.26
C TRP A 16 4.37 26.18 -3.80
N GLU A 17 3.38 27.04 -3.56
CA GLU A 17 2.93 27.37 -2.22
C GLU A 17 2.38 26.14 -1.49
N THR A 18 1.57 25.33 -2.17
CA THR A 18 1.02 24.09 -1.62
C THR A 18 2.11 23.03 -1.41
N ILE A 19 3.05 22.89 -2.35
CA ILE A 19 4.19 21.96 -2.22
C ILE A 19 5.06 22.35 -1.02
N CYS A 20 5.35 23.64 -0.85
CA CYS A 20 6.11 24.15 0.29
C CYS A 20 5.36 23.97 1.63
N LYS A 21 4.04 24.21 1.66
CA LYS A 21 3.22 23.99 2.86
C LYS A 21 3.23 22.53 3.32
N PHE A 22 3.17 21.59 2.39
CA PHE A 22 3.24 20.16 2.68
C PHE A 22 4.66 19.61 2.80
N GLN A 23 5.69 20.44 2.62
CA GLN A 23 7.11 20.05 2.72
C GLN A 23 7.45 18.86 1.82
N LEU A 24 6.88 18.83 0.61
CA LEU A 24 7.10 17.76 -0.34
C LEU A 24 8.41 18.00 -1.08
N ASP A 25 9.36 17.06 -0.98
CA ASP A 25 10.57 17.02 -1.79
C ASP A 25 10.21 16.54 -3.20
N ILE A 26 9.65 17.42 -4.03
CA ILE A 26 9.26 17.12 -5.42
C ILE A 26 9.89 18.13 -6.37
N THR A 27 10.53 17.61 -7.41
CA THR A 27 11.08 18.39 -8.53
C THR A 27 10.26 18.21 -9.82
N LEU A 28 10.30 19.18 -10.73
CA LEU A 28 9.65 19.08 -12.05
C LEU A 28 10.13 17.86 -12.85
N THR A 29 11.39 17.47 -12.65
CA THR A 29 11.96 16.25 -13.24
C THR A 29 11.31 14.99 -12.71
N GLU A 30 11.03 14.90 -11.41
CA GLU A 30 10.36 13.74 -10.81
C GLU A 30 8.90 13.65 -11.25
N ILE A 31 8.21 14.80 -11.36
CA ILE A 31 6.84 14.84 -11.91
C ILE A 31 6.84 14.31 -13.34
N SER A 32 7.79 14.75 -14.17
CA SER A 32 7.90 14.26 -15.55
C SER A 32 8.15 12.74 -15.62
N HIS A 33 8.99 12.22 -14.72
CA HIS A 33 9.27 10.79 -14.62
C HIS A 33 8.06 9.99 -14.14
N ALA A 34 7.34 10.48 -13.13
CA ALA A 34 6.13 9.85 -12.61
C ALA A 34 5.03 9.73 -13.68
N ILE A 35 4.89 10.75 -14.54
CA ILE A 35 3.93 10.74 -15.65
C ILE A 35 4.30 9.68 -16.71
N VAL A 36 5.58 9.50 -17.02
CA VAL A 36 6.05 8.46 -17.95
C VAL A 36 5.83 7.06 -17.39
N CYS A 37 6.13 6.88 -16.10
CA CYS A 37 5.95 5.60 -15.42
C CYS A 37 4.47 5.24 -15.18
N ALA A 38 3.54 6.16 -15.40
CA ALA A 38 2.12 5.91 -15.24
C ALA A 38 1.65 4.84 -16.24
N PRO A 39 1.18 3.67 -15.79
CA PRO A 39 0.86 2.54 -16.67
C PRO A 39 -0.31 2.83 -17.62
N LYS A 40 -1.17 3.78 -17.24
CA LYS A 40 -2.35 4.16 -18.03
C LYS A 40 -2.04 5.08 -19.21
N LEU A 41 -0.97 5.89 -19.15
CA LEU A 41 -0.71 6.89 -20.18
C LEU A 41 0.10 6.35 -21.37
N LYS A 42 0.92 5.29 -21.23
CA LYS A 42 1.76 4.74 -22.32
C LYS A 42 2.52 5.82 -23.14
N ILE A 43 2.88 6.95 -22.50
CA ILE A 43 3.59 8.06 -23.15
C ILE A 43 5.09 7.79 -23.12
N LYS A 44 5.77 8.06 -24.24
CA LYS A 44 7.23 7.97 -24.33
C LYS A 44 7.88 9.28 -23.87
N ILE A 45 9.01 9.17 -23.16
CA ILE A 45 9.80 10.29 -22.60
C ILE A 45 10.06 11.41 -23.61
N LYS A 46 10.33 11.05 -24.88
CA LYS A 46 10.64 12.00 -25.97
C LYS A 46 9.55 13.04 -26.24
N LYS A 47 8.33 12.80 -25.75
CA LYS A 47 7.18 13.67 -25.95
C LYS A 47 6.94 14.64 -24.79
N ILE A 48 7.84 14.72 -23.81
CA ILE A 48 7.71 15.65 -22.69
C ILE A 48 8.77 16.74 -22.84
N GLN A 49 8.32 17.99 -22.83
CA GLN A 49 9.20 19.16 -22.81
C GLN A 49 8.92 19.97 -21.54
N LEU A 50 9.98 20.25 -20.79
CA LEU A 50 9.94 21.17 -19.66
C LEU A 50 10.04 22.60 -20.21
N VAL A 51 8.98 23.38 -20.03
CA VAL A 51 8.96 24.81 -20.36
C VAL A 51 9.11 25.58 -19.06
N GLN A 52 10.29 26.15 -18.86
CA GLN A 52 10.60 26.95 -17.67
C GLN A 52 9.69 28.20 -17.62
N PRO A 53 9.30 28.69 -16.42
CA PRO A 53 9.74 28.24 -15.10
C PRO A 53 8.97 27.00 -14.57
N ASP A 54 7.66 26.88 -14.83
CA ASP A 54 6.76 25.97 -14.08
C ASP A 54 5.75 25.20 -14.97
N GLN A 55 6.07 24.99 -16.25
CA GLN A 55 5.16 24.32 -17.19
C GLN A 55 5.74 23.03 -17.74
N ILE A 56 4.92 21.98 -17.78
CA ILE A 56 5.25 20.71 -18.43
C ILE A 56 4.36 20.58 -19.66
N ARG A 57 4.96 20.54 -20.86
CA ARG A 57 4.25 20.29 -22.11
C ARG A 57 4.37 18.83 -22.50
N ILE A 58 3.23 18.20 -22.72
CA ILE A 58 3.13 16.80 -23.13
C ILE A 58 2.57 16.77 -24.55
N TYR A 59 3.34 16.20 -25.48
CA TYR A 59 2.91 15.99 -26.85
C TYR A 59 2.21 14.64 -26.99
N VAL A 60 1.05 14.62 -27.63
CA VAL A 60 0.30 13.39 -27.96
C VAL A 60 0.22 13.31 -29.48
N ASP A 61 0.54 12.14 -30.06
CA ASP A 61 0.41 11.95 -31.51
C ASP A 61 -1.06 11.68 -31.83
N LYS A 62 -1.59 12.32 -32.87
CA LYS A 62 -2.99 12.20 -33.30
C LYS A 62 -3.34 10.87 -33.99
N ASP A 63 -2.38 9.98 -34.22
CA ASP A 63 -2.60 8.73 -34.96
C ASP A 63 -3.38 7.68 -34.16
N LYS A 64 -3.76 7.98 -32.92
CA LYS A 64 -4.65 7.16 -32.10
C LYS A 64 -6.01 7.86 -31.98
N ASP A 65 -7.07 7.07 -32.13
CA ASP A 65 -8.47 7.51 -32.13
C ASP A 65 -8.74 8.63 -31.12
N ASP A 66 -9.45 9.68 -31.56
CA ASP A 66 -9.78 10.87 -30.76
C ASP A 66 -10.46 10.52 -29.42
N GLU A 67 -11.01 9.31 -29.29
CA GLU A 67 -11.57 8.75 -28.06
C GLU A 67 -10.51 8.52 -26.95
N GLU A 68 -9.26 8.11 -27.25
CA GLU A 68 -8.21 7.95 -26.21
C GLU A 68 -7.80 9.30 -25.62
N VAL A 69 -7.87 10.38 -26.41
CA VAL A 69 -7.49 11.74 -25.98
C VAL A 69 -8.53 12.35 -25.03
N ALA A 70 -9.80 11.95 -25.15
CA ALA A 70 -10.87 12.39 -24.25
C ALA A 70 -10.82 11.75 -22.85
N VAL A 71 -9.99 10.71 -22.64
CA VAL A 71 -9.88 9.99 -21.34
C VAL A 71 -8.88 10.65 -20.38
N PHE A 72 -7.96 11.49 -20.88
CA PHE A 72 -6.96 12.17 -20.05
C PHE A 72 -7.51 13.04 -18.89
N PRO A 73 -8.66 13.73 -18.98
CA PRO A 73 -9.14 14.59 -17.89
C PRO A 73 -9.54 13.87 -16.59
N GLY A 74 -9.67 12.54 -16.60
CA GLY A 74 -10.05 11.75 -15.43
C GLY A 74 -8.91 10.95 -14.80
N ILE A 75 -7.68 11.03 -15.33
CA ILE A 75 -6.60 10.14 -14.91
C ILE A 75 -5.90 10.71 -13.67
N LYS A 76 -6.17 10.09 -12.52
CA LYS A 76 -5.39 10.31 -11.29
C LYS A 76 -4.07 9.57 -11.40
N ILE A 77 -2.97 10.31 -11.38
CA ILE A 77 -1.60 9.80 -11.38
C ILE A 77 -1.03 10.01 -9.98
N ASN A 78 -0.38 8.98 -9.42
CA ASN A 78 0.37 9.14 -8.19
C ASN A 78 1.73 9.76 -8.51
N LEU A 79 1.98 10.99 -8.03
CA LEU A 79 3.23 11.70 -8.27
C LEU A 79 4.35 11.22 -7.34
N GLN A 80 4.04 11.06 -6.06
CA GLN A 80 5.01 10.67 -5.03
C GLN A 80 4.31 9.88 -3.92
N GLY A 81 5.00 8.87 -3.41
CA GLY A 81 4.51 7.99 -2.35
C GLY A 81 4.15 6.58 -2.85
N TYR A 82 3.71 5.74 -1.94
CA TYR A 82 3.40 4.34 -2.24
C TYR A 82 1.94 4.19 -2.66
N SER A 83 1.71 3.58 -3.83
CA SER A 83 0.36 3.39 -4.40
C SER A 83 -0.54 2.48 -3.58
N GLN A 84 0.04 1.65 -2.71
CA GLN A 84 -0.69 0.70 -1.85
C GLN A 84 -1.22 1.34 -0.56
N ILE A 85 -0.82 2.58 -0.26
CA ILE A 85 -1.24 3.32 0.92
C ILE A 85 -2.36 4.27 0.52
N ALA A 86 -3.50 4.18 1.20
CA ALA A 86 -4.66 5.03 0.94
C ALA A 86 -4.59 6.34 1.73
N ARG A 87 -4.20 6.26 3.01
CA ARG A 87 -4.19 7.42 3.91
C ARG A 87 -3.18 7.23 5.04
N ALA A 88 -2.63 8.34 5.53
CA ALA A 88 -1.85 8.36 6.76
C ALA A 88 -2.39 9.46 7.69
N VAL A 89 -2.49 9.16 8.98
CA VAL A 89 -3.01 10.04 10.02
C VAL A 89 -1.98 10.12 11.15
N ILE A 90 -1.70 11.33 11.62
CA ILE A 90 -0.82 11.55 12.76
C ILE A 90 -1.69 11.55 14.02
N ASN A 91 -1.40 10.64 14.94
CA ASN A 91 -2.02 10.59 16.26
C ASN A 91 -1.00 11.02 17.31
N ASP A 92 -1.35 12.02 18.12
CA ASP A 92 -0.50 12.56 19.17
C ASP A 92 -0.91 11.98 20.52
N GLU A 93 -0.29 10.86 20.92
CA GLU A 93 -0.52 10.25 22.23
C GLU A 93 0.59 10.62 23.22
N LYS A 94 0.22 11.32 24.30
CA LYS A 94 1.09 11.57 25.47
C LYS A 94 2.49 12.10 25.10
N GLY A 95 2.57 13.01 24.13
CA GLY A 95 3.83 13.61 23.67
C GLY A 95 4.64 12.77 22.68
N LYS A 96 4.15 11.59 22.27
CA LYS A 96 4.74 10.79 21.19
C LYS A 96 3.83 10.85 19.96
N LYS A 97 4.36 11.40 18.87
CA LYS A 97 3.68 11.39 17.57
C LYS A 97 3.76 9.99 16.98
N GLN A 98 2.61 9.37 16.74
CA GLN A 98 2.48 8.09 16.07
C GLN A 98 1.84 8.29 14.70
N LEU A 99 2.39 7.62 13.68
CA LEU A 99 1.82 7.64 12.34
C LEU A 99 0.98 6.37 12.15
N LEU A 100 -0.31 6.54 11.96
CA LEU A 100 -1.25 5.47 11.62
C LEU A 100 -1.44 5.48 10.11
N ILE A 101 -1.16 4.36 9.46
CA ILE A 101 -1.23 4.23 8.01
C ILE A 101 -2.34 3.24 7.67
N GLU A 102 -3.23 3.65 6.78
CA GLU A 102 -4.27 2.80 6.19
C GLU A 102 -3.82 2.37 4.80
N GLY A 103 -3.58 1.08 4.63
CA GLY A 103 -3.20 0.48 3.36
C GLY A 103 -2.32 -0.75 3.53
N TYR A 104 -1.66 -1.13 2.45
CA TYR A 104 -0.74 -2.26 2.40
C TYR A 104 0.67 -1.75 2.05
N GLY A 105 1.67 -2.59 2.26
CA GLY A 105 3.07 -2.32 1.91
C GLY A 105 3.97 -2.07 3.12
N LEU A 106 3.88 -2.91 4.17
CA LEU A 106 4.71 -2.82 5.37
C LEU A 106 6.21 -2.72 5.04
N ARG A 107 6.68 -3.50 4.06
CA ARG A 107 8.09 -3.47 3.61
C ARG A 107 8.54 -2.08 3.15
N TYR A 108 7.67 -1.36 2.44
CA TYR A 108 7.99 -0.01 1.96
C TYR A 108 8.00 1.00 3.11
N VAL A 109 7.01 0.90 4.00
CA VAL A 109 6.91 1.76 5.19
C VAL A 109 8.14 1.59 6.09
N MET A 110 8.57 0.35 6.34
CA MET A 110 9.76 0.06 7.15
C MET A 110 11.06 0.63 6.57
N ASN A 111 11.15 0.73 5.24
CA ASN A 111 12.31 1.27 4.53
C ASN A 111 12.25 2.80 4.34
N THR A 112 11.16 3.44 4.76
CA THR A 112 11.01 4.88 4.62
C THR A 112 11.90 5.62 5.62
N LYS A 113 12.60 6.67 5.16
CA LYS A 113 13.47 7.48 6.02
C LYS A 113 12.68 8.08 7.19
N GLY A 114 13.27 8.08 8.38
CA GLY A 114 12.63 8.56 9.61
C GLY A 114 11.74 7.54 10.33
N VAL A 115 11.47 6.38 9.70
CA VAL A 115 10.69 5.29 10.30
C VAL A 115 11.63 4.24 10.90
N VAL A 116 11.48 3.93 12.20
CA VAL A 116 12.28 2.89 12.88
C VAL A 116 11.63 1.51 12.71
N GLY A 117 12.01 0.78 11.66
CA GLY A 117 11.39 -0.50 11.25
C GLY A 117 11.12 -1.51 12.38
N GLU A 118 12.01 -1.63 13.36
CA GLU A 118 11.91 -2.60 14.46
C GLU A 118 10.64 -2.50 15.33
N LYS A 119 10.02 -1.31 15.38
CA LYS A 119 8.84 -1.05 16.22
C LYS A 119 7.53 -0.98 15.43
N ARG A 120 7.52 -1.40 14.17
CA ARG A 120 6.36 -1.27 13.28
C ARG A 120 5.64 -2.60 13.22
N TYR A 121 4.31 -2.54 13.19
CA TYR A 121 3.45 -3.69 13.08
C TYR A 121 2.32 -3.39 12.08
N THR A 122 1.72 -4.45 11.55
CA THR A 122 0.54 -4.41 10.67
C THR A 122 -0.51 -5.33 11.29
N ASN A 123 -1.78 -5.00 11.11
CA ASN A 123 -2.90 -5.87 11.47
C ASN A 123 -3.03 -7.05 10.47
N HIS A 124 -2.42 -6.94 9.29
CA HIS A 124 -2.51 -7.96 8.26
C HIS A 124 -1.47 -9.07 8.45
N VAL A 125 -1.87 -10.17 9.08
CA VAL A 125 -0.98 -11.29 9.46
C VAL A 125 -0.24 -11.91 8.26
N MET A 126 -0.89 -12.04 7.11
CA MET A 126 -0.23 -12.62 5.92
C MET A 126 0.89 -11.70 5.39
N GLU A 127 0.70 -10.38 5.49
CA GLU A 127 1.73 -9.42 5.10
C GLU A 127 2.91 -9.48 6.09
N MET A 128 2.62 -9.68 7.38
CA MET A 128 3.65 -9.91 8.39
C MET A 128 4.51 -11.14 8.05
N LYS A 129 3.88 -12.24 7.62
CA LYS A 129 4.61 -13.44 7.16
C LYS A 129 5.50 -13.14 5.95
N ASP A 130 5.01 -12.39 4.98
CA ASP A 130 5.74 -12.12 3.75
C ASP A 130 6.99 -11.23 4.00
N VAL A 131 6.90 -10.29 4.94
CA VAL A 131 7.99 -9.37 5.28
C VAL A 131 8.92 -9.91 6.36
N LEU A 132 8.36 -10.37 7.49
CA LEU A 132 9.10 -10.75 8.71
C LEU A 132 9.08 -12.25 9.02
N ARG A 133 8.46 -13.09 8.17
CA ARG A 133 8.37 -14.55 8.31
C ARG A 133 7.44 -15.05 9.43
N ILE A 134 7.44 -16.37 9.62
CA ILE A 134 6.39 -17.10 10.34
C ILE A 134 6.33 -16.78 11.84
N GLU A 135 7.46 -16.56 12.50
CA GLU A 135 7.49 -16.24 13.94
C GLU A 135 6.91 -14.85 14.24
N ALA A 136 7.18 -13.87 13.38
CA ALA A 136 6.57 -12.55 13.50
C ALA A 136 5.05 -12.63 13.26
N ALA A 137 4.62 -13.43 12.28
CA ALA A 137 3.20 -13.66 12.04
C ALA A 137 2.51 -14.37 13.21
N ARG A 138 3.15 -15.38 13.83
CA ARG A 138 2.65 -16.04 15.04
C ARG A 138 2.39 -15.04 16.17
N ASN A 139 3.37 -14.18 16.47
CA ASN A 139 3.21 -13.14 17.48
C ASN A 139 2.13 -12.14 17.10
N SER A 140 2.01 -11.79 15.81
CA SER A 140 0.93 -10.93 15.31
C SER A 140 -0.45 -11.53 15.57
N ILE A 141 -0.65 -12.83 15.32
CA ILE A 141 -1.93 -13.51 15.59
C ILE A 141 -2.29 -13.41 17.08
N ILE A 142 -1.33 -13.73 17.96
CA ILE A 142 -1.55 -13.70 19.41
C ILE A 142 -1.93 -12.29 19.87
N ASN A 143 -1.21 -11.28 19.40
CA ASN A 143 -1.44 -9.88 19.78
C ASN A 143 -2.78 -9.33 19.25
N GLU A 144 -3.14 -9.64 18.01
CA GLU A 144 -4.40 -9.19 17.41
C GLU A 144 -5.63 -9.81 18.09
N ILE A 145 -5.58 -11.12 18.38
CA ILE A 145 -6.64 -11.81 19.12
C ILE A 145 -6.76 -11.21 20.52
N ASN A 146 -5.63 -11.02 21.22
CA ASN A 146 -5.64 -10.44 22.56
C ASN A 146 -6.21 -9.02 22.57
N THR A 147 -5.79 -8.18 21.62
CA THR A 147 -6.26 -6.79 21.47
C THR A 147 -7.75 -6.75 21.20
N THR A 148 -8.25 -7.62 20.31
CA THR A 148 -9.68 -7.69 19.97
C THR A 148 -10.51 -8.19 21.16
N MET A 149 -10.09 -9.27 21.82
CA MET A 149 -10.82 -9.84 22.97
C MET A 149 -10.87 -8.87 24.14
N THR A 150 -9.73 -8.23 24.47
CA THR A 150 -9.64 -7.23 25.54
C THR A 150 -10.52 -6.02 25.25
N SER A 151 -10.60 -5.58 23.99
CA SER A 151 -11.47 -4.46 23.57
C SER A 151 -12.95 -4.74 23.80
N HIS A 152 -13.36 -6.01 23.80
CA HIS A 152 -14.73 -6.45 24.10
C HIS A 152 -14.93 -6.83 25.59
N GLY A 153 -13.94 -6.58 26.45
CA GLY A 153 -14.01 -6.90 27.88
C GLY A 153 -13.83 -8.38 28.21
N MET A 154 -13.42 -9.22 27.26
CA MET A 154 -13.14 -10.63 27.49
C MET A 154 -11.67 -10.80 27.91
N ASN A 155 -11.45 -11.30 29.12
CA ASN A 155 -10.13 -11.61 29.63
C ASN A 155 -9.86 -13.11 29.52
N ILE A 156 -8.99 -13.49 28.58
CA ILE A 156 -8.62 -14.89 28.31
C ILE A 156 -7.14 -15.05 28.70
N ASP A 157 -6.81 -16.16 29.36
CA ASP A 157 -5.41 -16.46 29.69
C ASP A 157 -4.56 -16.49 28.41
N PRO A 158 -3.43 -15.75 28.36
CA PRO A 158 -2.55 -15.70 27.19
C PRO A 158 -2.09 -17.06 26.68
N ARG A 159 -1.99 -18.08 27.53
CA ARG A 159 -1.57 -19.43 27.17
C ARG A 159 -2.51 -20.08 26.15
N HIS A 160 -3.80 -19.77 26.20
CA HIS A 160 -4.76 -20.28 25.21
C HIS A 160 -4.53 -19.65 23.83
N MET A 161 -4.25 -18.34 23.79
CA MET A 161 -3.95 -17.63 22.55
C MET A 161 -2.60 -18.08 21.97
N MET A 162 -1.60 -18.32 22.81
CA MET A 162 -0.30 -18.87 22.40
C MET A 162 -0.47 -20.24 21.74
N LEU A 163 -1.22 -21.15 22.37
CA LEU A 163 -1.49 -22.47 21.81
C LEU A 163 -2.22 -22.38 20.45
N LEU A 164 -3.20 -21.48 20.32
CA LEU A 164 -3.88 -21.25 19.06
C LEU A 164 -2.92 -20.74 17.98
N GLY A 165 -2.05 -19.78 18.32
CA GLY A 165 -1.01 -19.28 17.43
C GLY A 165 -0.05 -20.39 16.96
N ASP A 166 0.35 -21.27 17.87
CA ASP A 166 1.19 -22.45 17.57
C ASP A 166 0.52 -23.40 16.59
N VAL A 167 -0.75 -23.77 16.87
CA VAL A 167 -1.53 -24.67 16.00
C VAL A 167 -1.72 -24.08 14.60
N MET A 168 -1.82 -22.77 14.47
CA MET A 168 -1.95 -22.11 13.17
C MET A 168 -0.64 -21.97 12.39
N THR A 169 0.53 -22.12 13.04
CA THR A 169 1.84 -21.76 12.43
C THR A 169 2.89 -22.88 12.43
N TYR A 170 2.68 -23.99 13.14
CA TYR A 170 3.69 -25.05 13.31
C TYR A 170 4.16 -25.72 12.01
N LYS A 171 3.37 -25.68 10.93
CA LYS A 171 3.76 -26.23 9.61
C LYS A 171 4.69 -25.31 8.80
N GLY A 172 5.04 -24.13 9.33
CA GLY A 172 5.86 -23.13 8.61
C GLY A 172 5.06 -22.24 7.65
N GLU A 173 3.74 -22.39 7.61
CA GLU A 173 2.81 -21.48 6.95
C GLU A 173 1.65 -21.15 7.88
N ILE A 174 0.99 -20.00 7.65
CA ILE A 174 -0.22 -19.63 8.38
C ILE A 174 -1.37 -20.45 7.82
N LEU A 175 -1.92 -21.33 8.63
CA LEU A 175 -3.09 -22.13 8.31
C LEU A 175 -4.29 -21.61 9.12
N GLY A 176 -5.35 -21.22 8.42
CA GLY A 176 -6.61 -20.85 9.05
C GLY A 176 -7.37 -22.07 9.56
N ILE A 177 -8.30 -21.88 10.50
CA ILE A 177 -9.26 -22.91 10.92
C ILE A 177 -10.44 -22.92 9.94
N THR A 178 -10.13 -23.21 8.67
CA THR A 178 -11.09 -23.34 7.57
C THR A 178 -10.90 -24.70 6.92
N ARG A 179 -11.83 -25.16 6.08
CA ARG A 179 -11.73 -26.47 5.39
C ARG A 179 -10.38 -26.75 4.73
N PHE A 180 -9.84 -25.74 4.06
CA PHE A 180 -8.55 -25.85 3.36
C PHE A 180 -7.37 -25.84 4.32
N GLY A 181 -7.48 -25.13 5.45
CA GLY A 181 -6.42 -25.09 6.45
C GLY A 181 -6.39 -26.35 7.31
N VAL A 182 -7.55 -26.84 7.75
CA VAL A 182 -7.67 -28.07 8.55
C VAL A 182 -7.22 -29.29 7.75
N ALA A 183 -7.57 -29.37 6.46
CA ALA A 183 -7.08 -30.43 5.56
C ALA A 183 -5.54 -30.49 5.45
N LYS A 184 -4.85 -29.35 5.61
CA LYS A 184 -3.39 -29.29 5.63
C LYS A 184 -2.78 -29.56 7.02
N MET A 185 -3.55 -29.39 8.08
CA MET A 185 -3.10 -29.63 9.45
C MET A 185 -3.14 -31.11 9.82
N ARG A 186 -4.13 -31.86 9.35
CA ARG A 186 -4.37 -33.24 9.80
C ARG A 186 -4.69 -34.18 8.63
N ASP A 187 -4.14 -35.38 8.70
CA ASP A 187 -4.24 -36.39 7.63
C ASP A 187 -5.40 -37.39 7.83
N SER A 188 -6.25 -37.19 8.87
CA SER A 188 -7.29 -38.16 9.23
C SER A 188 -8.58 -37.95 8.43
N VAL A 189 -8.84 -38.81 7.44
CA VAL A 189 -10.03 -38.77 6.58
C VAL A 189 -11.33 -38.71 7.38
N LEU A 190 -11.53 -39.58 8.37
CA LEU A 190 -12.77 -39.60 9.19
C LEU A 190 -13.05 -38.27 9.90
N MET A 191 -11.98 -37.56 10.30
CA MET A 191 -12.11 -36.25 10.94
C MET A 191 -12.49 -35.18 9.92
N LEU A 192 -11.91 -35.22 8.73
CA LEU A 192 -12.22 -34.29 7.65
C LEU A 192 -13.68 -34.43 7.19
N GLU A 193 -14.14 -35.68 6.99
CA GLU A 193 -15.54 -36.00 6.66
C GLU A 193 -16.53 -35.58 7.77
N SER A 194 -16.06 -35.48 9.02
CA SER A 194 -16.89 -35.00 10.13
C SER A 194 -16.90 -33.46 10.24
N PHE A 195 -15.88 -32.79 9.72
CA PHE A 195 -15.71 -31.34 9.84
C PHE A 195 -16.56 -30.57 8.82
N GLU A 196 -16.80 -31.14 7.64
CA GLU A 196 -17.61 -30.54 6.59
C GLU A 196 -18.28 -31.61 5.71
N LYS A 197 -19.32 -31.22 4.98
CA LYS A 197 -19.99 -32.04 3.96
C LYS A 197 -19.63 -31.56 2.57
#